data_AF-Q6AK71-F1
#
_entry.id   AF-Q6AK71-F1
#
_cell.length_a   1.000
_cell.length_b   1.000
_cell.length_c   1.000
_cell.angle_alpha   90.00
_cell.angle_beta   90.00
_cell.angle_gamma   90.00
#
_symmetry.space_group_name_H-M   'P 1'
#
loop_
_entity.id
_entity.type
_entity.pdbx_description
1 polymer ?
#
loop_
_entity_poly.entity_id
_entity_poly.type
_entity_poly.pdbx_seq_one_letter_code
_entity_poly.pdbx_strand_id
1 'polypeptide(L)'
;MATKKQATTASLTLPSFDVPSHPLRTPMTPEAKNALKDEIKTLLKEQNGVLVAHYYTDGDIQDLAEETGGCVADSLEMARFGTEHPADTLVVAGVKFMGETAKILNNEKRVLMPDLAATCSLDEGCPSDIFSDFCDQYPDHTVVVYANTSAAVKARADWVVTSGIALSIIDHLAKKGEKILWGPDRHLGGYVQRLTGAEMIFWPGSCVVHEEFKAAALELLRAKHPEAAILVHPESPASIVAQADVIGSTTALIKAVQSMPNKEFIVATDMGIFNKMRQLAPDKVLIEAPTAGEGATCHSCANCPWMGMNSLEKIAHSLRTGAGEILVSPELAVKAVLPIRRMLDFAKTLKK
;
A
#
# COMPACT_ATOMS: atom_id res chain seq x y z
N MET A 1 37.05 -8.11 10.93
CA MET A 1 36.46 -7.76 9.60
C MET A 1 35.19 -8.56 9.45
N ALA A 2 34.02 -7.97 9.74
CA ALA A 2 32.75 -8.62 9.46
C ALA A 2 32.52 -8.57 7.94
N THR A 3 32.55 -9.74 7.29
CA THR A 3 32.10 -9.90 5.91
C THR A 3 30.70 -9.28 5.80
N LYS A 4 30.55 -8.21 5.02
CA LYS A 4 29.24 -7.68 4.63
C LYS A 4 28.47 -8.86 4.00
N LYS A 5 27.51 -9.43 4.73
CA LYS A 5 26.63 -10.48 4.21
C LYS A 5 25.86 -9.85 3.06
N GLN A 6 26.23 -10.24 1.85
CA GLN A 6 25.69 -9.67 0.62
C GLN A 6 24.26 -10.21 0.45
N ALA A 7 23.33 -9.31 0.15
CA ALA A 7 21.96 -9.70 -0.15
C ALA A 7 21.95 -10.59 -1.39
N THR A 8 21.23 -11.72 -1.31
CA THR A 8 21.00 -12.57 -2.47
C THR A 8 19.54 -12.35 -2.88
N THR A 9 19.31 -11.57 -3.94
CA THR A 9 18.02 -11.63 -4.63
C THR A 9 17.91 -13.00 -5.28
N ALA A 10 16.79 -13.68 -5.09
CA ALA A 10 16.59 -15.01 -5.65
C ALA A 10 16.66 -14.97 -7.19
N SER A 11 17.34 -15.95 -7.78
CA SER A 11 17.35 -16.15 -9.23
C SER A 11 16.08 -16.91 -9.64
N LEU A 12 14.95 -16.21 -9.59
CA LEU A 12 13.63 -16.74 -9.98
C LEU A 12 13.09 -15.97 -11.18
N THR A 13 12.49 -16.69 -12.13
CA THR A 13 11.71 -16.08 -13.20
C THR A 13 10.29 -15.86 -12.68
N LEU A 14 9.88 -14.61 -12.50
CA LEU A 14 8.53 -14.27 -12.10
C LEU A 14 7.57 -14.41 -13.29
N PRO A 15 6.31 -14.80 -13.06
CA PRO A 15 5.31 -14.77 -14.11
C PRO A 15 5.04 -13.34 -14.56
N SER A 16 4.78 -13.18 -15.85
CA SER A 16 4.28 -11.92 -16.39
C SER A 16 2.83 -11.72 -16.01
N PHE A 17 2.47 -10.49 -15.63
CA PHE A 17 1.10 -10.05 -15.44
C PHE A 17 0.88 -8.76 -16.21
N ASP A 18 -0.36 -8.51 -16.61
CA ASP A 18 -0.73 -7.30 -17.34
C ASP A 18 -0.99 -6.16 -16.36
N VAL A 19 -0.26 -5.06 -16.53
CA VAL A 19 -0.58 -3.80 -15.85
C VAL A 19 -1.72 -3.14 -16.62
N PRO A 20 -2.90 -2.93 -16.02
CA PRO A 20 -4.03 -2.33 -16.71
C PRO A 20 -3.72 -0.86 -17.05
N SER A 21 -4.38 -0.36 -18.09
CA SER A 21 -4.39 1.08 -18.35
C SER A 21 -5.13 1.83 -17.24
N HIS A 22 -4.82 3.12 -17.09
CA HIS A 22 -5.58 3.99 -16.21
C HIS A 22 -7.07 4.02 -16.62
N PRO A 23 -8.00 3.75 -15.70
CA PRO A 23 -9.42 3.83 -16.00
C PRO A 23 -9.80 5.23 -16.46
N LEU A 24 -10.41 5.34 -17.63
CA LEU A 24 -10.99 6.59 -18.11
C LEU A 24 -12.25 6.88 -17.31
N ARG A 25 -12.33 8.08 -16.73
CA ARG A 25 -13.52 8.53 -16.01
C ARG A 25 -14.29 9.53 -16.84
N THR A 26 -15.59 9.31 -16.92
CA THR A 26 -16.51 10.30 -17.48
C THR A 26 -16.68 11.42 -16.45
N PRO A 27 -16.38 12.69 -16.77
CA PRO A 27 -16.59 13.78 -15.84
C PRO A 27 -18.06 13.88 -15.42
N MET A 28 -18.33 13.92 -14.11
CA MET A 28 -19.65 14.18 -13.55
C MET A 28 -19.81 15.67 -13.27
N THR A 29 -21.04 16.20 -13.42
CA THR A 29 -21.34 17.54 -12.89
C THR A 29 -21.28 17.53 -11.36
N PRO A 30 -21.02 18.66 -10.69
CA PRO A 30 -21.04 18.75 -9.23
C PRO A 30 -22.36 18.25 -8.62
N GLU A 31 -23.50 18.54 -9.25
CA GLU A 31 -24.83 18.12 -8.78
C GLU A 31 -24.99 16.60 -8.86
N ALA A 32 -24.60 15.99 -9.99
CA ALA A 32 -24.67 14.54 -10.17
C ALA A 32 -23.74 13.80 -9.19
N LYS A 33 -22.54 14.35 -8.96
CA LYS A 33 -21.58 13.80 -7.99
C LYS A 33 -22.14 13.86 -6.57
N ASN A 34 -22.70 15.00 -6.16
CA ASN A 34 -23.27 15.16 -4.83
C ASN A 34 -24.47 14.22 -4.62
N ALA A 35 -25.36 14.11 -5.61
CA ALA A 35 -26.48 13.17 -5.56
C ALA A 35 -26.00 11.72 -5.38
N LEU A 36 -24.93 11.31 -6.09
CA LEU A 36 -24.35 9.98 -5.95
C LEU A 36 -23.70 9.76 -4.57
N LYS A 37 -22.99 10.77 -4.03
CA LYS A 37 -22.45 10.70 -2.66
C LYS A 37 -23.57 10.55 -1.62
N ASP A 38 -24.68 11.28 -1.77
CA ASP A 38 -25.83 11.21 -0.86
C ASP A 38 -26.54 9.85 -0.93
N GLU A 39 -26.61 9.27 -2.12
CA GLU A 39 -27.10 7.91 -2.30
C GLU A 39 -26.19 6.90 -1.58
N ILE A 40 -24.87 6.97 -1.77
CA ILE A 40 -23.91 6.08 -1.09
C ILE A 40 -24.03 6.20 0.43
N LYS A 41 -24.16 7.43 0.96
CA LYS A 41 -24.39 7.68 2.40
C LYS A 41 -25.67 6.98 2.90
N THR A 42 -26.73 6.98 2.09
CA THR A 42 -27.99 6.32 2.42
C THR A 42 -27.82 4.80 2.43
N LEU A 43 -27.23 4.24 1.37
CA LEU A 43 -26.99 2.80 1.24
C LEU A 43 -26.07 2.24 2.34
N LEU A 44 -25.04 2.99 2.74
CA LEU A 44 -24.17 2.61 3.86
C LEU A 44 -24.98 2.49 5.15
N LYS A 45 -25.85 3.45 5.46
CA LYS A 45 -26.70 3.40 6.67
C LYS A 45 -27.67 2.22 6.64
N GLU A 46 -28.32 1.98 5.49
CA GLU A 46 -29.25 0.87 5.32
C GLU A 46 -28.61 -0.50 5.54
N GLN A 47 -27.31 -0.64 5.24
CA GLN A 47 -26.57 -1.89 5.34
C GLN A 47 -25.70 -2.01 6.60
N ASN A 48 -25.89 -1.11 7.58
CA ASN A 48 -24.97 -0.96 8.72
C ASN A 48 -23.50 -1.00 8.27
N GLY A 49 -23.20 -0.18 7.26
CA GLY A 49 -21.97 -0.19 6.50
C GLY A 49 -21.04 0.97 6.83
N VAL A 50 -19.73 0.73 6.72
CA VAL A 50 -18.70 1.77 6.81
C VAL A 50 -17.76 1.71 5.62
N LEU A 51 -17.34 2.87 5.12
CA LEU A 51 -16.40 3.01 4.01
C LEU A 51 -14.99 3.27 4.54
N VAL A 52 -14.03 2.44 4.17
CA VAL A 52 -12.60 2.71 4.38
C VAL A 52 -11.92 2.89 3.05
N ALA A 53 -11.10 3.94 2.93
CA ALA A 53 -10.41 4.29 1.70
C ALA A 53 -8.90 4.34 1.91
N HIS A 54 -8.14 3.81 0.96
CA HIS A 54 -6.70 4.01 0.95
C HIS A 54 -6.35 5.42 0.46
N TYR A 55 -5.26 6.00 0.96
CA TYR A 55 -4.76 7.33 0.53
C TYR A 55 -4.52 7.48 -0.97
N TYR A 56 -4.44 6.38 -1.73
CA TYR A 56 -4.19 6.41 -3.18
C TYR A 56 -5.47 6.34 -4.00
N THR A 57 -6.64 6.25 -3.35
CA THR A 57 -7.93 6.33 -4.03
C THR A 57 -8.22 7.77 -4.45
N ASP A 58 -9.25 7.96 -5.26
CA ASP A 58 -9.69 9.29 -5.69
C ASP A 58 -10.07 10.20 -4.51
N GLY A 59 -9.84 11.51 -4.66
CA GLY A 59 -10.20 12.50 -3.64
C GLY A 59 -11.67 12.46 -3.24
N ASP A 60 -12.60 12.29 -4.18
CA ASP A 60 -14.03 12.24 -3.85
C ASP A 60 -14.39 11.01 -2.98
N ILE A 61 -13.66 9.90 -3.16
CA ILE A 61 -13.82 8.67 -2.37
C ILE A 61 -13.23 8.87 -0.98
N GLN A 62 -12.05 9.48 -0.90
CA GLN A 62 -11.42 9.83 0.37
C GLN A 62 -12.35 10.73 1.20
N ASP A 63 -12.85 11.80 0.59
CA ASP A 63 -13.75 12.76 1.25
C ASP A 63 -15.04 12.08 1.69
N LEU A 64 -15.62 11.22 0.84
CA LEU A 64 -16.82 10.45 1.20
C LEU A 64 -16.59 9.50 2.38
N ALA A 65 -15.42 8.86 2.46
CA ALA A 65 -15.07 7.99 3.59
C ALA A 65 -15.08 8.78 4.91
N GLU A 66 -14.51 9.98 4.93
CA GLU A 66 -14.51 10.83 6.14
C GLU A 66 -15.92 11.37 6.45
N GLU A 67 -16.66 11.83 5.45
CA GLU A 67 -18.04 12.32 5.60
C GLU A 67 -19.02 11.26 6.14
N THR A 68 -18.73 9.97 5.93
CA THR A 68 -19.57 8.85 6.35
C THR A 68 -19.18 8.27 7.70
N GLY A 69 -18.18 8.85 8.39
CA GLY A 69 -17.66 8.32 9.65
C GLY A 69 -16.70 7.14 9.48
N GLY A 70 -16.27 6.88 8.25
CA GLY A 70 -15.21 5.95 7.92
C GLY A 70 -13.81 6.53 8.10
N CYS A 71 -12.81 5.95 7.41
CA CYS A 71 -11.44 6.43 7.50
C CYS A 71 -10.70 6.45 6.16
N VAL A 72 -9.78 7.41 6.02
CA VAL A 72 -8.77 7.43 4.96
C VAL A 72 -7.41 7.15 5.58
N ALA A 73 -6.82 6.01 5.24
CA ALA A 73 -5.60 5.56 5.91
C ALA A 73 -4.69 4.66 5.06
N ASP A 74 -3.54 4.29 5.62
CA ASP A 74 -2.71 3.23 5.07
C ASP A 74 -3.29 1.84 5.39
N SER A 75 -2.72 0.78 4.78
CA SER A 75 -3.21 -0.60 4.93
C SER A 75 -3.31 -1.07 6.39
N LEU A 76 -2.40 -0.63 7.26
CA LEU A 76 -2.36 -1.06 8.66
C LEU A 76 -3.54 -0.46 9.43
N GLU A 77 -3.73 0.84 9.26
CA GLU A 77 -4.78 1.57 9.96
C GLU A 77 -6.17 1.24 9.42
N MET A 78 -6.34 1.02 8.11
CA MET A 78 -7.60 0.50 7.54
C MET A 78 -7.98 -0.85 8.14
N ALA A 79 -7.02 -1.77 8.26
CA ALA A 79 -7.23 -3.09 8.85
C ALA A 79 -7.64 -2.98 10.33
N ARG A 80 -6.95 -2.13 11.09
CA ARG A 80 -7.27 -1.86 12.50
C ARG A 80 -8.66 -1.26 12.66
N PHE A 81 -8.98 -0.21 11.91
CA PHE A 81 -10.28 0.45 11.93
C PHE A 81 -11.40 -0.54 11.59
N GLY A 82 -11.25 -1.31 10.50
CA GLY A 82 -12.24 -2.30 10.09
C GLY A 82 -12.54 -3.36 11.16
N THR A 83 -11.52 -3.74 11.96
CA THR A 83 -11.70 -4.65 13.09
C THR A 83 -12.39 -4.01 14.30
N GLU A 84 -12.01 -2.80 14.66
CA GLU A 84 -12.56 -2.11 15.83
C GLU A 84 -13.97 -1.52 15.58
N HIS A 85 -14.34 -1.26 14.33
CA HIS A 85 -15.62 -0.62 13.98
C HIS A 85 -16.82 -1.60 14.10
N PRO A 86 -17.96 -1.20 14.68
CA PRO A 86 -19.11 -2.08 14.93
C PRO A 86 -20.00 -2.37 13.71
N ALA A 87 -19.62 -1.90 12.52
CA ALA A 87 -20.38 -2.11 11.29
C ALA A 87 -20.35 -3.59 10.86
N ASP A 88 -21.46 -4.09 10.35
CA ASP A 88 -21.57 -5.46 9.80
C ASP A 88 -21.03 -5.53 8.37
N THR A 89 -21.12 -4.42 7.63
CA THR A 89 -20.61 -4.29 6.26
C THR A 89 -19.42 -3.34 6.22
N LEU A 90 -18.32 -3.77 5.61
CA LEU A 90 -17.13 -2.96 5.38
C LEU A 90 -16.91 -2.80 3.88
N VAL A 91 -17.00 -1.57 3.37
CA VAL A 91 -16.64 -1.24 1.99
C VAL A 91 -15.19 -0.80 1.97
N VAL A 92 -14.33 -1.56 1.30
CA VAL A 92 -12.90 -1.29 1.17
C VAL A 92 -12.62 -0.69 -0.20
N ALA A 93 -12.46 0.63 -0.27
CA ALA A 93 -11.95 1.31 -1.46
C ALA A 93 -10.42 1.24 -1.47
N GLY A 94 -9.89 0.33 -2.29
CA GLY A 94 -8.47 -0.02 -2.31
C GLY A 94 -8.21 -1.14 -3.30
N VAL A 95 -7.31 -2.05 -2.97
CA VAL A 95 -6.94 -3.20 -3.81
C VAL A 95 -7.16 -4.54 -3.11
N LYS A 96 -7.18 -5.64 -3.86
CA LYS A 96 -7.73 -6.94 -3.47
C LYS A 96 -7.15 -7.47 -2.17
N PHE A 97 -5.83 -7.45 -2.01
CA PHE A 97 -5.20 -7.91 -0.77
C PHE A 97 -5.65 -7.12 0.48
N MET A 98 -6.07 -5.86 0.33
CA MET A 98 -6.59 -5.04 1.44
C MET A 98 -7.98 -5.52 1.84
N GLY A 99 -8.85 -5.80 0.87
CA GLY A 99 -10.15 -6.43 1.10
C GLY A 99 -10.00 -7.82 1.72
N GLU A 100 -9.06 -8.63 1.22
CA GLU A 100 -8.74 -9.94 1.80
C GLU A 100 -8.24 -9.82 3.24
N THR A 101 -7.35 -8.86 3.53
CA THR A 101 -6.85 -8.60 4.88
C THR A 101 -7.99 -8.22 5.83
N ALA A 102 -8.91 -7.36 5.37
CA ALA A 102 -10.09 -6.99 6.14
C ALA A 102 -10.99 -8.21 6.41
N LYS A 103 -11.21 -9.08 5.42
CA LYS A 103 -12.00 -10.32 5.54
C LYS A 103 -11.32 -11.40 6.38
N ILE A 104 -9.97 -11.46 6.39
CA ILE A 104 -9.20 -12.35 7.28
C ILE A 104 -9.40 -11.94 8.74
N LEU A 105 -9.34 -10.64 9.03
CA LEU A 105 -9.49 -10.12 10.38
C LEU A 105 -10.93 -10.09 10.89
N ASN A 106 -11.90 -10.09 9.97
CA ASN A 106 -13.34 -9.99 10.24
C ASN A 106 -14.11 -10.99 9.37
N ASN A 107 -13.88 -12.28 9.57
CA ASN A 107 -14.45 -13.31 8.69
C ASN A 107 -15.98 -13.34 8.75
N GLU A 108 -16.56 -12.89 9.87
CA GLU A 108 -17.98 -12.71 10.11
C GLU A 108 -18.61 -11.51 9.39
N LYS A 109 -17.84 -10.44 9.13
CA LYS A 109 -18.35 -9.23 8.47
C LYS A 109 -18.47 -9.44 6.97
N ARG A 110 -19.42 -8.75 6.35
CA ARG A 110 -19.49 -8.64 4.89
C ARG A 110 -18.46 -7.62 4.43
N VAL A 111 -17.53 -8.02 3.56
CA VAL A 111 -16.49 -7.13 3.04
C VAL A 111 -16.70 -6.95 1.55
N LEU A 112 -16.96 -5.71 1.14
CA LEU A 112 -17.19 -5.34 -0.25
C LEU A 112 -16.02 -4.54 -0.79
N MET A 113 -15.68 -4.77 -2.05
CA MET A 113 -14.77 -3.94 -2.82
C MET A 113 -15.49 -3.37 -4.05
N PRO A 114 -15.22 -2.11 -4.44
CA PRO A 114 -15.81 -1.52 -5.64
C PRO A 114 -15.46 -2.28 -6.92
N ASP A 115 -14.26 -2.87 -6.98
CA ASP A 115 -13.80 -3.66 -8.12
C ASP A 115 -12.84 -4.77 -7.66
N LEU A 116 -13.18 -6.03 -7.94
CA LEU A 116 -12.33 -7.18 -7.59
C LEU A 116 -11.12 -7.34 -8.52
N ALA A 117 -11.12 -6.67 -9.68
CA ALA A 117 -9.97 -6.60 -10.58
C ALA A 117 -8.94 -5.56 -10.11
N ALA A 118 -9.27 -4.72 -9.12
CA ALA A 118 -8.32 -3.81 -8.48
C ALA A 118 -7.32 -4.61 -7.63
N THR A 119 -6.29 -5.17 -8.25
CA THR A 119 -5.23 -5.95 -7.59
C THR A 119 -3.97 -5.09 -7.38
N CYS A 120 -2.80 -5.69 -7.24
CA CYS A 120 -1.52 -5.01 -7.05
C CYS A 120 -0.40 -5.78 -7.76
N SER A 121 0.52 -5.08 -8.43
CA SER A 121 1.66 -5.73 -9.10
C SER A 121 2.51 -6.59 -8.16
N LEU A 122 2.60 -6.21 -6.89
CA LEU A 122 3.30 -6.96 -5.85
C LEU A 122 2.58 -8.27 -5.47
N ASP A 123 1.26 -8.28 -5.58
CA ASP A 123 0.44 -9.47 -5.31
C ASP A 123 0.43 -10.40 -6.53
N GLU A 124 0.12 -9.87 -7.73
CA GLU A 124 0.14 -10.62 -8.99
C GLU A 124 1.53 -11.19 -9.30
N GLY A 125 2.59 -10.44 -8.97
CA GLY A 125 3.98 -10.86 -9.10
C GLY A 125 4.46 -11.82 -8.01
N CYS A 126 3.58 -12.25 -7.10
CA CYS A 126 3.88 -13.20 -6.02
C CYS A 126 2.84 -14.34 -5.92
N PRO A 127 2.70 -15.21 -6.94
CA PRO A 127 1.78 -16.35 -6.87
C PRO A 127 2.14 -17.30 -5.72
N SER A 128 1.11 -17.77 -5.01
CA SER A 128 1.30 -18.49 -3.75
C SER A 128 2.00 -19.83 -3.89
N ASP A 129 1.81 -20.54 -4.99
CA ASP A 129 2.46 -21.82 -5.29
C ASP A 129 3.97 -21.63 -5.49
N ILE A 130 4.36 -20.70 -6.37
CA ILE A 130 5.77 -20.37 -6.63
C ILE A 130 6.43 -19.79 -5.37
N PHE A 131 5.71 -18.95 -4.62
CA PHE A 131 6.22 -18.41 -3.35
C PHE A 131 6.40 -19.51 -2.30
N SER A 132 5.53 -20.52 -2.26
CA SER A 132 5.67 -21.67 -1.36
C SER A 132 6.92 -22.49 -1.69
N ASP A 133 7.13 -22.80 -2.98
CA ASP A 133 8.32 -23.52 -3.46
C ASP A 133 9.61 -22.74 -3.17
N PHE A 134 9.55 -21.40 -3.23
CA PHE A 134 10.66 -20.55 -2.82
C PHE A 134 10.92 -20.64 -1.31
N CYS A 135 9.88 -20.61 -0.47
CA CYS A 135 10.03 -20.80 0.98
C CYS A 135 10.64 -22.17 1.33
N ASP A 136 10.26 -23.22 0.62
CA ASP A 136 10.73 -24.60 0.87
C ASP A 136 12.22 -24.80 0.55
N GLN A 137 12.80 -23.94 -0.29
CA GLN A 137 14.25 -23.91 -0.53
C GLN A 137 15.05 -23.34 0.65
N TYR A 138 14.39 -22.62 1.57
CA TYR A 138 15.00 -21.92 2.70
C TYR A 138 14.29 -22.26 4.02
N PRO A 139 14.23 -23.54 4.43
CA PRO A 139 13.43 -23.98 5.58
C PRO A 139 13.89 -23.38 6.93
N ASP A 140 15.14 -22.92 7.03
CA ASP A 140 15.70 -22.30 8.23
C ASP A 140 15.49 -20.76 8.28
N HIS A 141 14.73 -20.18 7.34
CA HIS A 141 14.47 -18.74 7.30
C HIS A 141 13.07 -18.41 7.85
N THR A 142 12.99 -17.36 8.65
CA THR A 142 11.73 -16.73 9.04
C THR A 142 11.14 -16.02 7.83
N VAL A 143 9.92 -16.39 7.45
CA VAL A 143 9.23 -15.84 6.28
C VAL A 143 8.52 -14.55 6.66
N VAL A 144 9.00 -13.42 6.14
CA VAL A 144 8.43 -12.09 6.35
C VAL A 144 7.88 -11.57 5.03
N VAL A 145 6.56 -11.37 4.95
CA VAL A 145 5.91 -10.83 3.75
C VAL A 145 5.33 -9.44 4.01
N TYR A 146 5.44 -8.57 3.03
CA TYR A 146 4.74 -7.30 3.01
C TYR A 146 3.23 -7.55 2.85
N ALA A 147 2.40 -6.67 3.42
CA ALA A 147 0.94 -6.78 3.38
C ALA A 147 0.36 -6.86 1.95
N ASN A 148 1.10 -6.35 0.96
CA ASN A 148 0.76 -6.34 -0.47
C ASN A 148 0.96 -7.73 -1.11
N THR A 149 0.27 -8.73 -0.58
CA THR A 149 0.32 -10.14 -0.97
C THR A 149 -1.02 -10.81 -0.74
N SER A 150 -1.35 -11.87 -1.46
CA SER A 150 -2.61 -12.58 -1.30
C SER A 150 -2.78 -13.22 0.08
N ALA A 151 -4.02 -13.54 0.45
CA ALA A 151 -4.35 -14.32 1.63
C ALA A 151 -3.56 -15.65 1.72
N ALA A 152 -3.33 -16.31 0.58
CA ALA A 152 -2.58 -17.56 0.49
C ALA A 152 -1.08 -17.37 0.82
N VAL A 153 -0.45 -16.33 0.29
CA VAL A 153 0.93 -15.96 0.63
C VAL A 153 1.05 -15.59 2.11
N LYS A 154 0.09 -14.81 2.64
CA LYS A 154 0.04 -14.50 4.07
C LYS A 154 -0.05 -15.77 4.92
N ALA A 155 -0.85 -16.75 4.52
CA ALA A 155 -0.97 -18.03 5.25
C ALA A 155 0.31 -18.87 5.26
N ARG A 156 1.25 -18.63 4.33
CA ARG A 156 2.57 -19.29 4.29
C ARG A 156 3.61 -18.60 5.17
N ALA A 157 3.36 -17.35 5.57
CA ALA A 157 4.34 -16.49 6.23
C ALA A 157 4.32 -16.56 7.77
N ASP A 158 5.46 -16.24 8.38
CA ASP A 158 5.63 -16.10 9.83
C ASP A 158 5.27 -14.70 10.32
N TRP A 159 5.48 -13.69 9.47
CA TRP A 159 5.19 -12.29 9.75
C TRP A 159 4.61 -11.60 8.52
N VAL A 160 3.62 -10.74 8.76
CA VAL A 160 3.22 -9.71 7.82
C VAL A 160 3.86 -8.40 8.29
N VAL A 161 4.23 -7.52 7.37
CA VAL A 161 4.69 -6.16 7.68
C VAL A 161 3.97 -5.14 6.82
N THR A 162 4.02 -3.87 7.22
CA THR A 162 3.76 -2.72 6.32
C THR A 162 5.01 -1.85 6.20
N SER A 163 5.05 -0.92 5.24
CA SER A 163 6.18 0.00 5.08
C SER A 163 6.46 0.84 6.34
N GLY A 164 5.44 1.07 7.18
CA GLY A 164 5.56 1.82 8.44
C GLY A 164 6.18 1.03 9.61
N ILE A 165 6.26 -0.30 9.54
CA ILE A 165 6.72 -1.15 10.65
C ILE A 165 7.81 -2.16 10.27
N ALA A 166 8.05 -2.35 8.96
CA ALA A 166 9.02 -3.31 8.44
C ALA A 166 10.40 -3.14 9.07
N LEU A 167 10.91 -1.91 9.19
CA LEU A 167 12.22 -1.64 9.78
C LEU A 167 12.32 -2.16 11.23
N SER A 168 11.33 -1.84 12.06
CA SER A 168 11.32 -2.22 13.47
C SER A 168 11.19 -3.73 13.68
N ILE A 169 10.37 -4.41 12.86
CA ILE A 169 10.22 -5.87 12.93
C ILE A 169 11.52 -6.56 12.49
N ILE A 170 12.10 -6.13 11.37
CA ILE A 170 13.33 -6.76 10.87
C ILE A 170 14.52 -6.53 11.81
N ASP A 171 14.65 -5.33 12.39
CA ASP A 171 15.66 -5.05 13.42
C ASP A 171 15.50 -5.98 14.64
N HIS A 172 14.26 -6.20 15.10
CA HIS A 172 13.97 -7.12 16.20
C HIS A 172 14.33 -8.58 15.87
N LEU A 173 14.00 -9.05 14.67
CA LEU A 173 14.34 -10.41 14.22
C LEU A 173 15.86 -10.58 14.03
N ALA A 174 16.53 -9.57 13.47
CA ALA A 174 17.98 -9.56 13.30
C ALA A 174 18.72 -9.63 14.65
N LYS A 175 18.23 -8.89 15.67
CA LYS A 175 18.77 -8.96 17.04
C LYS A 175 18.62 -10.32 17.70
N LYS A 176 17.66 -11.13 17.25
CA LYS A 176 17.49 -12.53 17.67
C LYS A 176 18.36 -13.51 16.87
N GLY A 177 19.08 -13.03 15.85
CA GLY A 177 19.89 -13.87 14.97
C GLY A 177 19.08 -14.65 13.94
N GLU A 178 17.83 -14.25 13.68
CA GLU A 178 17.00 -14.91 12.66
C GLU A 178 17.48 -14.55 11.25
N LYS A 179 17.44 -15.54 10.34
CA LYS A 179 17.63 -15.34 8.90
C LYS A 179 16.27 -15.12 8.27
N ILE A 180 16.18 -14.23 7.30
CA ILE A 180 14.88 -13.74 6.83
C ILE A 180 14.70 -14.02 5.35
N LEU A 181 13.60 -14.68 5.01
CA LEU A 181 13.08 -14.70 3.66
C LEU A 181 12.08 -13.56 3.54
N TRP A 182 12.28 -12.69 2.56
CA TRP A 182 11.52 -11.46 2.41
C TRP A 182 10.80 -11.41 1.07
N GLY A 183 9.55 -10.96 1.07
CA GLY A 183 8.82 -10.66 -0.15
C GLY A 183 7.64 -9.70 0.03
N PRO A 184 7.00 -9.29 -1.07
CA PRO A 184 7.43 -9.51 -2.45
C PRO A 184 8.30 -8.35 -2.97
N ASP A 185 8.37 -7.21 -2.25
CA ASP A 185 9.02 -5.99 -2.75
C ASP A 185 10.52 -5.93 -2.42
N ARG A 186 11.37 -6.07 -3.43
CA ARG A 186 12.83 -6.05 -3.28
C ARG A 186 13.40 -4.70 -2.87
N HIS A 187 12.72 -3.59 -3.17
CA HIS A 187 13.21 -2.24 -2.88
C HIS A 187 13.05 -1.92 -1.39
N LEU A 188 11.87 -2.18 -0.83
CA LEU A 188 11.61 -2.11 0.61
C LEU A 188 12.49 -3.10 1.36
N GLY A 189 12.64 -4.33 0.87
CA GLY A 189 13.55 -5.32 1.44
C GLY A 189 14.99 -4.83 1.49
N GLY A 190 15.50 -4.30 0.37
CA GLY A 190 16.84 -3.72 0.29
C GLY A 190 17.01 -2.48 1.17
N TYR A 191 16.00 -1.62 1.30
CA TYR A 191 16.01 -0.48 2.21
C TYR A 191 16.16 -0.93 3.66
N VAL A 192 15.31 -1.86 4.10
CA VAL A 192 15.32 -2.37 5.48
C VAL A 192 16.61 -3.12 5.78
N GLN A 193 17.10 -3.94 4.85
CA GLN A 193 18.36 -4.65 5.01
C GLN A 193 19.55 -3.71 5.21
N ARG A 194 19.65 -2.63 4.41
CA ARG A 194 20.75 -1.66 4.55
C ARG A 194 20.79 -1.01 5.93
N LEU A 195 19.62 -0.75 6.52
CA LEU A 195 19.51 -0.09 7.82
C LEU A 195 19.72 -1.05 9.00
N THR A 196 19.32 -2.31 8.86
CA THR A 196 19.36 -3.29 9.96
C THR A 196 20.60 -4.19 9.92
N GLY A 197 21.20 -4.38 8.75
CA GLY A 197 22.26 -5.36 8.52
C GLY A 197 21.78 -6.82 8.59
N ALA A 198 20.47 -7.07 8.52
CA ALA A 198 19.88 -8.41 8.60
C ALA A 198 20.37 -9.33 7.47
N GLU A 199 20.50 -10.63 7.78
CA GLU A 199 20.72 -11.67 6.76
C GLU A 199 19.39 -11.95 6.06
N MET A 200 19.28 -11.56 4.79
CA MET A 200 18.02 -11.59 4.04
C MET A 200 18.19 -12.20 2.64
N ILE A 201 17.19 -12.95 2.21
CA ILE A 201 16.98 -13.40 0.83
C ILE A 201 15.66 -12.82 0.29
N PHE A 202 15.68 -12.31 -0.94
CA PHE A 202 14.56 -11.56 -1.50
C PHE A 202 13.81 -12.31 -2.59
N TRP A 203 12.48 -12.31 -2.50
CA TRP A 203 11.60 -12.43 -3.67
C TRP A 203 11.86 -11.25 -4.63
N PRO A 204 12.05 -11.48 -5.93
CA PRO A 204 12.54 -10.45 -6.86
C PRO A 204 11.45 -9.48 -7.40
N GLY A 205 10.33 -9.32 -6.71
CA GLY A 205 9.22 -8.44 -7.13
C GLY A 205 9.43 -6.96 -6.81
N SER A 206 8.61 -6.10 -7.43
CA SER A 206 8.64 -4.64 -7.24
C SER A 206 7.29 -3.99 -7.56
N CYS A 207 7.03 -2.83 -6.98
CA CYS A 207 5.89 -2.00 -7.33
C CYS A 207 6.12 -1.28 -8.66
N VAL A 208 5.23 -1.49 -9.64
CA VAL A 208 5.36 -0.88 -10.98
C VAL A 208 5.27 0.64 -10.95
N VAL A 209 4.54 1.22 -9.98
CA VAL A 209 4.41 2.68 -9.83
C VAL A 209 5.72 3.28 -9.30
N HIS A 210 6.26 2.73 -8.21
CA HIS A 210 7.47 3.28 -7.59
C HIS A 210 8.75 2.99 -8.39
N GLU A 211 8.75 1.95 -9.22
CA GLU A 211 9.88 1.63 -10.12
C GLU A 211 9.99 2.58 -11.31
N GLU A 212 8.93 3.33 -11.64
CA GLU A 212 8.94 4.26 -12.76
C GLU A 212 9.76 5.52 -12.50
N PHE A 213 9.92 5.95 -11.25
CA PHE A 213 10.65 7.17 -10.90
C PHE A 213 12.07 7.21 -11.47
N LYS A 214 12.47 8.37 -12.03
CA LYS A 214 13.77 8.53 -12.70
C LYS A 214 14.71 9.43 -11.89
N ALA A 215 15.82 8.86 -11.44
CA ALA A 215 16.78 9.55 -10.57
C ALA A 215 17.34 10.84 -11.20
N ALA A 216 17.71 10.81 -12.48
CA ALA A 216 18.22 11.99 -13.18
C ALA A 216 17.14 13.08 -13.33
N ALA A 217 15.88 12.70 -13.59
CA ALA A 217 14.81 13.68 -13.70
C ALA A 217 14.47 14.29 -12.32
N LEU A 218 14.54 13.50 -11.25
CA LEU A 218 14.36 13.99 -9.89
C LEU A 218 15.47 14.98 -9.49
N GLU A 219 16.71 14.70 -9.88
CA GLU A 219 17.85 15.60 -9.68
C GLU A 219 17.65 16.94 -10.41
N LEU A 220 17.20 16.90 -11.67
CA LEU A 220 16.85 18.10 -12.43
C LEU A 220 15.69 18.89 -11.80
N LEU A 221 14.69 18.19 -11.26
CA LEU A 221 13.57 18.84 -10.58
C LEU A 221 14.03 19.49 -9.27
N ARG A 222 14.88 18.82 -8.49
CA ARG A 222 15.51 19.38 -7.28
C ARG A 222 16.29 20.66 -7.59
N ALA A 223 17.03 20.70 -8.70
CA ALA A 223 17.76 21.89 -9.11
C ALA A 223 16.83 23.08 -9.44
N LYS A 224 15.61 22.81 -9.91
CA LYS A 224 14.58 23.83 -10.17
C LYS A 224 13.86 24.28 -8.88
N HIS A 225 13.82 23.42 -7.87
CA HIS A 225 13.16 23.66 -6.58
C HIS A 225 14.12 23.41 -5.41
N PRO A 226 15.16 24.26 -5.22
CA PRO A 226 16.25 23.98 -4.28
C PRO A 226 15.83 23.95 -2.80
N GLU A 227 14.72 24.62 -2.46
CA GLU A 227 14.16 24.66 -1.09
C GLU A 227 13.10 23.57 -0.83
N ALA A 228 12.75 22.79 -1.86
CA ALA A 228 11.76 21.73 -1.72
C ALA A 228 12.35 20.54 -0.96
N ALA A 229 11.60 20.02 0.01
CA ALA A 229 11.93 18.76 0.64
C ALA A 229 11.48 17.58 -0.25
N ILE A 230 12.32 16.56 -0.39
CA ILE A 230 12.04 15.38 -1.19
C ILE A 230 11.55 14.24 -0.28
N LEU A 231 10.31 13.82 -0.50
CA LEU A 231 9.63 12.78 0.27
C LEU A 231 9.51 11.51 -0.59
N VAL A 232 10.09 10.39 -0.16
CA VAL A 232 10.17 9.16 -0.99
C VAL A 232 9.58 7.96 -0.26
N HIS A 233 8.76 7.19 -0.95
CA HIS A 233 8.30 5.90 -0.44
C HIS A 233 9.41 4.82 -0.60
N PRO A 234 9.67 3.97 0.40
CA PRO A 234 10.77 2.99 0.38
C PRO A 234 10.62 1.85 -0.64
N GLU A 235 9.48 1.75 -1.33
CA GLU A 235 9.31 0.88 -2.51
C GLU A 235 10.04 1.41 -3.76
N SER A 236 10.58 2.63 -3.70
CA SER A 236 11.30 3.23 -4.83
C SER A 236 12.72 2.65 -4.96
N PRO A 237 13.31 2.66 -6.18
CA PRO A 237 14.70 2.28 -6.40
C PRO A 237 15.68 3.03 -5.49
N ALA A 238 16.80 2.38 -5.13
CA ALA A 238 17.80 2.95 -4.22
C ALA A 238 18.35 4.31 -4.69
N SER A 239 18.40 4.55 -6.01
CA SER A 239 18.82 5.82 -6.61
C SER A 239 17.82 6.98 -6.39
N ILE A 240 16.53 6.66 -6.17
CA ILE A 240 15.50 7.64 -5.79
C ILE A 240 15.57 7.87 -4.28
N VAL A 241 15.61 6.78 -3.50
CA VAL A 241 15.69 6.83 -2.03
C VAL A 241 16.91 7.61 -1.55
N ALA A 242 18.05 7.54 -2.25
CA ALA A 242 19.26 8.28 -1.92
C ALA A 242 19.13 9.82 -2.04
N GLN A 243 18.10 10.31 -2.74
CA GLN A 243 17.85 11.74 -2.91
C GLN A 243 16.85 12.31 -1.90
N ALA A 244 16.25 11.45 -1.06
CA ALA A 244 15.18 11.81 -0.15
C ALA A 244 15.68 12.57 1.09
N ASP A 245 14.92 13.57 1.52
CA ASP A 245 15.03 14.17 2.85
C ASP A 245 14.24 13.37 3.89
N VAL A 246 13.11 12.76 3.47
CA VAL A 246 12.34 11.82 4.30
C VAL A 246 11.99 10.57 3.50
N ILE A 247 12.22 9.41 4.11
CA ILE A 247 11.86 8.09 3.58
C ILE A 247 10.84 7.47 4.52
N GLY A 248 9.69 7.03 4.02
CA GLY A 248 8.70 6.39 4.88
C GLY A 248 7.40 5.97 4.20
N SER A 249 6.52 5.37 5.00
CA SER A 249 5.16 5.03 4.56
C SER A 249 4.36 6.27 4.19
N THR A 250 3.24 6.09 3.50
CA THR A 250 2.27 7.15 3.16
C THR A 250 1.94 8.05 4.36
N THR A 251 1.64 7.45 5.52
CA THR A 251 1.40 8.16 6.78
C THR A 251 2.60 8.99 7.24
N ALA A 252 3.82 8.46 7.09
CA ALA A 252 5.04 9.20 7.45
C ALA A 252 5.27 10.39 6.51
N LEU A 253 5.02 10.23 5.21
CA LEU A 253 5.16 11.32 4.24
C LEU A 253 4.13 12.42 4.49
N ILE A 254 2.87 12.07 4.79
CA ILE A 254 1.83 13.04 5.16
C ILE A 254 2.25 13.83 6.42
N LYS A 255 2.74 13.15 7.46
CA LYS A 255 3.24 13.80 8.68
C LYS A 255 4.43 14.73 8.40
N ALA A 256 5.31 14.36 7.47
CA ALA A 256 6.44 15.18 7.08
C ALA A 256 5.97 16.51 6.45
N VAL A 257 5.01 16.46 5.52
CA VAL A 257 4.43 17.68 4.91
C VAL A 257 3.82 18.62 5.96
N GLN A 258 3.13 18.07 6.96
CA GLN A 258 2.52 18.87 8.04
C GLN A 258 3.54 19.52 8.97
N SER A 259 4.60 18.79 9.32
CA SER A 259 5.52 19.18 10.40
C SER A 259 6.77 19.91 9.92
N MET A 260 7.22 19.66 8.68
CA MET A 260 8.43 20.28 8.14
C MET A 260 8.21 21.76 7.79
N PRO A 261 9.23 22.62 7.96
CA PRO A 261 9.13 24.04 7.70
C PRO A 261 9.06 24.38 6.19
N ASN A 262 9.54 23.49 5.31
CA ASN A 262 9.61 23.69 3.86
C ASN A 262 8.27 24.13 3.27
N LYS A 263 8.28 25.06 2.32
CA LYS A 263 7.08 25.52 1.61
C LYS A 263 6.73 24.63 0.42
N GLU A 264 7.72 23.99 -0.17
CA GLU A 264 7.59 23.11 -1.33
C GLU A 264 8.00 21.68 -0.96
N PHE A 265 7.31 20.70 -1.52
CA PHE A 265 7.61 19.29 -1.33
C PHE A 265 7.55 18.57 -2.68
N ILE A 266 8.63 17.86 -3.03
CA ILE A 266 8.63 16.91 -4.15
C ILE A 266 8.33 15.53 -3.57
N VAL A 267 7.26 14.88 -4.04
CA VAL A 267 6.76 13.65 -3.45
C VAL A 267 6.86 12.50 -4.47
N ALA A 268 7.69 11.52 -4.18
CA ALA A 268 7.89 10.30 -4.96
C ALA A 268 7.09 9.14 -4.36
N THR A 269 5.79 9.17 -4.62
CA THR A 269 4.84 8.08 -4.36
C THR A 269 3.62 8.26 -5.26
N ASP A 270 2.57 7.46 -5.05
CA ASP A 270 1.31 7.59 -5.78
C ASP A 270 0.63 8.96 -5.55
N MET A 271 0.13 9.57 -6.63
CA MET A 271 -0.49 10.90 -6.67
C MET A 271 -1.73 11.04 -5.77
N GLY A 272 -2.48 9.97 -5.52
CA GLY A 272 -3.71 10.04 -4.72
C GLY A 272 -3.48 10.60 -3.30
N ILE A 273 -2.25 10.46 -2.77
CA ILE A 273 -1.85 11.00 -1.47
C ILE A 273 -2.00 12.54 -1.40
N PHE A 274 -1.96 13.24 -2.54
CA PHE A 274 -1.98 14.70 -2.59
C PHE A 274 -3.31 15.27 -2.10
N ASN A 275 -4.41 14.52 -2.24
CA ASN A 275 -5.70 14.95 -1.69
C ASN A 275 -5.58 15.18 -0.19
N LYS A 276 -5.10 14.18 0.54
CA LYS A 276 -4.95 14.29 2.00
C LYS A 276 -3.88 15.30 2.41
N MET A 277 -2.76 15.37 1.69
CA MET A 277 -1.72 16.36 1.97
C MET A 277 -2.21 17.79 1.80
N ARG A 278 -2.99 18.09 0.76
CA ARG A 278 -3.58 19.44 0.55
C ARG A 278 -4.57 19.81 1.65
N GLN A 279 -5.40 18.87 2.11
CA GLN A 279 -6.32 19.12 3.22
C GLN A 279 -5.59 19.47 4.51
N LEU A 280 -4.50 18.76 4.79
CA LEU A 280 -3.77 18.89 6.05
C LEU A 280 -2.72 20.00 6.04
N ALA A 281 -2.30 20.46 4.87
CA ALA A 281 -1.27 21.47 4.69
C ALA A 281 -1.58 22.35 3.47
N PRO A 282 -2.68 23.14 3.49
CA PRO A 282 -3.16 23.89 2.33
C PRO A 282 -2.20 24.98 1.85
N ASP A 283 -1.32 25.47 2.73
CA ASP A 283 -0.35 26.51 2.42
C ASP A 283 0.96 25.97 1.81
N LYS A 284 1.07 24.66 1.59
CA LYS A 284 2.26 24.01 1.03
C LYS A 284 2.06 23.72 -0.45
N VAL A 285 3.13 23.87 -1.23
CA VAL A 285 3.17 23.48 -2.64
C VAL A 285 3.63 22.03 -2.74
N LEU A 286 2.82 21.19 -3.38
CA LEU A 286 3.12 19.77 -3.58
C LEU A 286 3.43 19.54 -5.05
N ILE A 287 4.57 18.90 -5.32
CA ILE A 287 5.12 18.66 -6.65
C ILE A 287 5.30 17.15 -6.82
N GLU A 288 4.79 16.60 -7.91
CA GLU A 288 4.95 15.19 -8.23
C GLU A 288 6.39 14.90 -8.66
N ALA A 289 6.98 13.82 -8.14
CA ALA A 289 8.27 13.36 -8.63
C ALA A 289 8.13 12.79 -10.06
N PRO A 290 9.14 12.98 -10.91
CA PRO A 290 9.03 12.60 -12.32
C PRO A 290 9.16 11.08 -12.52
N THR A 291 8.18 10.50 -13.22
CA THR A 291 8.19 9.11 -13.71
C THR A 291 8.74 8.98 -15.12
N ALA A 292 8.93 10.11 -15.81
CA ALA A 292 9.37 10.16 -17.19
C ALA A 292 10.48 11.21 -17.41
N GLY A 293 11.39 10.96 -18.36
CA GLY A 293 12.45 11.90 -18.74
C GLY A 293 11.97 13.01 -19.69
N GLU A 294 12.80 14.03 -19.94
CA GLU A 294 12.48 15.12 -20.88
C GLU A 294 12.06 14.56 -22.25
N GLY A 295 10.81 14.82 -22.64
CA GLY A 295 10.23 14.40 -23.94
C GLY A 295 9.34 13.16 -23.92
N ALA A 296 9.05 12.57 -22.75
CA ALA A 296 8.17 11.40 -22.67
C ALA A 296 6.67 11.76 -22.67
N THR A 297 5.89 11.13 -23.55
CA THR A 297 4.44 11.03 -23.43
C THR A 297 4.11 10.13 -22.23
N CYS A 298 3.63 10.73 -21.13
CA CYS A 298 3.38 10.06 -19.84
C CYS A 298 2.56 8.76 -20.03
N HIS A 299 3.13 7.60 -19.66
CA HIS A 299 2.39 6.33 -19.62
C HIS A 299 1.78 6.05 -18.23
N SER A 300 2.38 6.56 -17.16
CA SER A 300 1.80 6.61 -15.81
C SER A 300 2.42 7.81 -15.08
N CYS A 301 1.58 8.78 -14.71
CA CYS A 301 2.01 9.96 -13.98
C CYS A 301 1.97 9.64 -12.47
N ALA A 302 2.81 8.70 -12.03
CA ALA A 302 2.87 8.18 -10.65
C ALA A 302 1.48 7.84 -10.09
N ASN A 303 0.64 7.20 -10.90
CA ASN A 303 -0.72 6.86 -10.51
C ASN A 303 -0.85 5.34 -10.59
N CYS A 304 -1.41 4.70 -9.58
CA CYS A 304 -1.66 3.27 -9.59
C CYS A 304 -2.94 2.98 -10.38
N PRO A 305 -2.88 2.28 -11.53
CA PRO A 305 -4.06 2.04 -12.34
C PRO A 305 -5.11 1.19 -11.60
N TRP A 306 -4.68 0.27 -10.72
CA TRP A 306 -5.58 -0.51 -9.88
C TRP A 306 -6.26 0.31 -8.78
N MET A 307 -5.56 1.25 -8.14
CA MET A 307 -6.21 2.17 -7.20
C MET A 307 -7.25 3.03 -7.92
N GLY A 308 -6.92 3.46 -9.15
CA GLY A 308 -7.82 4.21 -10.03
C GLY A 308 -9.09 3.48 -10.44
N MET A 309 -9.15 2.14 -10.30
CA MET A 309 -10.36 1.35 -10.60
C MET A 309 -11.50 1.60 -9.62
N ASN A 310 -11.20 2.10 -8.42
CA ASN A 310 -12.20 2.53 -7.45
C ASN A 310 -12.87 3.82 -7.93
N SER A 311 -14.20 3.86 -7.88
CA SER A 311 -15.03 5.03 -8.27
C SER A 311 -16.29 5.09 -7.42
N LEU A 312 -16.90 6.28 -7.33
CA LEU A 312 -18.18 6.45 -6.63
C LEU A 312 -19.28 5.57 -7.25
N GLU A 313 -19.31 5.48 -8.58
CA GLU A 313 -20.28 4.68 -9.33
C GLU A 313 -20.17 3.19 -8.98
N LYS A 314 -18.94 2.68 -8.87
CA LYS A 314 -18.70 1.30 -8.47
C LYS A 314 -18.98 1.04 -6.99
N ILE A 315 -18.70 2.01 -6.10
CA ILE A 315 -19.09 1.92 -4.69
C ILE A 315 -20.63 1.82 -4.58
N ALA A 316 -21.36 2.71 -5.25
CA ALA A 316 -22.82 2.67 -5.28
C ALA A 316 -23.34 1.35 -5.87
N HIS A 317 -22.77 0.89 -6.98
CA HIS A 317 -23.13 -0.39 -7.58
C HIS A 317 -22.92 -1.58 -6.64
N SER A 318 -21.76 -1.66 -5.99
CA SER A 318 -21.44 -2.71 -5.02
C SER A 318 -22.42 -2.70 -3.85
N LEU A 319 -22.75 -1.53 -3.30
CA LEU A 319 -23.75 -1.40 -2.24
C LEU A 319 -25.16 -1.82 -2.70
N ARG A 320 -25.61 -1.41 -3.90
CA ARG A 320 -26.96 -1.75 -4.41
C ARG A 320 -27.15 -3.25 -4.65
N THR A 321 -26.10 -3.92 -5.13
CA THR A 321 -26.21 -5.28 -5.70
C THR A 321 -25.54 -6.36 -4.86
N GLY A 322 -24.60 -5.96 -4.00
CA GLY A 322 -23.66 -6.82 -3.33
C GLY A 322 -22.56 -7.42 -4.21
N ALA A 323 -22.40 -6.95 -5.44
CA ALA A 323 -21.23 -7.25 -6.25
C ALA A 323 -19.94 -6.84 -5.53
N GLY A 324 -18.87 -7.60 -5.77
CA GLY A 324 -17.55 -7.30 -5.21
C GLY A 324 -17.32 -7.80 -3.79
N GLU A 325 -18.11 -8.75 -3.29
CA GLU A 325 -17.86 -9.36 -1.99
C GLU A 325 -16.56 -10.18 -1.99
N ILE A 326 -15.72 -9.91 -1.00
CA ILE A 326 -14.49 -10.66 -0.73
C ILE A 326 -14.82 -11.89 0.10
N LEU A 327 -14.45 -13.05 -0.43
CA LEU A 327 -14.60 -14.34 0.25
C LEU A 327 -13.21 -14.91 0.56
N VAL A 328 -12.98 -15.21 1.84
CA VAL A 328 -11.80 -15.93 2.33
C VAL A 328 -12.34 -17.08 3.19
N SER A 329 -11.95 -18.31 2.87
CA SER A 329 -12.44 -19.47 3.62
C SER A 329 -11.99 -19.40 5.09
N PRO A 330 -12.78 -19.91 6.04
CA PRO A 330 -12.40 -19.93 7.45
C PRO A 330 -11.04 -20.61 7.69
N GLU A 331 -10.75 -21.68 6.96
CA GLU A 331 -9.49 -22.43 7.09
C GLU A 331 -8.29 -21.60 6.65
N LEU A 332 -8.43 -20.84 5.56
CA LEU A 332 -7.39 -19.93 5.09
C LEU A 332 -7.23 -18.74 6.03
N ALA A 333 -8.34 -18.15 6.50
CA ALA A 333 -8.33 -17.03 7.43
C ALA A 333 -7.61 -17.38 8.74
N VAL A 334 -7.85 -18.57 9.31
CA VAL A 334 -7.18 -19.04 10.54
C VAL A 334 -5.66 -19.09 10.38
N LYS A 335 -5.14 -19.41 9.20
CA LYS A 335 -3.69 -19.41 8.95
C LYS A 335 -3.17 -18.00 8.69
N ALA A 336 -3.82 -17.26 7.79
CA ALA A 336 -3.38 -15.92 7.38
C ALA A 336 -3.47 -14.88 8.50
N VAL A 337 -4.36 -15.06 9.49
CA VAL A 337 -4.50 -14.14 10.60
C VAL A 337 -3.31 -14.16 11.56
N LEU A 338 -2.58 -15.28 11.66
CA LEU A 338 -1.46 -15.44 12.59
C LEU A 338 -0.34 -14.43 12.36
N PRO A 339 0.25 -14.31 11.15
CA PRO A 339 1.32 -13.35 10.91
C PRO A 339 0.83 -11.88 10.94
N ILE A 340 -0.44 -11.62 10.60
CA ILE A 340 -1.06 -10.29 10.73
C ILE A 340 -1.19 -9.89 12.20
N ARG A 341 -1.70 -10.79 13.06
CA ARG A 341 -1.80 -10.53 14.51
C ARG A 341 -0.44 -10.31 15.13
N ARG A 342 0.56 -11.10 14.71
CA ARG A 342 1.94 -10.92 15.18
C ARG A 342 2.47 -9.51 14.88
N MET A 343 2.21 -8.99 13.68
CA MET A 343 2.50 -7.61 13.29
C MET A 343 1.77 -6.59 14.18
N LEU A 344 0.45 -6.75 14.34
CA LEU A 344 -0.40 -5.83 15.11
C LEU A 344 -0.01 -5.79 16.59
N ASP A 345 0.29 -6.94 17.18
CA ASP A 345 0.71 -7.03 18.57
C ASP A 345 2.10 -6.45 18.78
N PHE A 346 3.03 -6.64 17.84
CA PHE A 346 4.32 -5.95 17.86
C PHE A 346 4.15 -4.43 17.71
N ALA A 347 3.24 -3.95 16.85
CA ALA A 347 2.97 -2.53 16.72
C ALA A 347 2.50 -1.89 18.05
N LYS A 348 1.75 -2.63 18.87
CA LYS A 348 1.31 -2.18 20.20
C LYS A 348 2.46 -2.05 21.19
N THR A 349 3.54 -2.83 21.06
CA THR A 349 4.69 -2.73 21.96
C THR A 349 5.55 -1.49 21.67
N LEU A 350 5.53 -0.98 20.44
CA LEU A 350 6.25 0.24 20.03
C LEU A 350 5.58 1.54 20.48
N LYS A 351 4.28 1.50 20.82
CA LYS A 351 3.51 2.67 21.28
C LYS A 351 3.64 2.93 22.79
N LYS A 352 4.42 2.12 23.52
CA LYS A 352 4.71 2.27 24.95
C LYS A 352 6.08 2.90 25.16
#